data_AF-A0A6A6J938-F1
#
_entry.id   AF-A0A6A6J938-F1
#
_cell.length_a   1.000
_cell.length_b   1.000
_cell.length_c   1.000
_cell.angle_alpha   90.00
_cell.angle_beta   90.00
_cell.angle_gamma   90.00
#
_symmetry.space_group_name_H-M   'P 1'
#
loop_
_entity.id
_entity.type
_entity.pdbx_description
1 polymer ?
#
loop_
_entity_poly.entity_id
_entity_poly.type
_entity_poly.pdbx_seq_one_letter_code
_entity_poly.pdbx_strand_id
1 'polypeptide(L)'
;MEFNKHINGGHRGARKFWREMLPRIKYRNPAVSITINRHSDPAGPANLYIYTSSPKSKSTTTASSTSTSTSTSASSSPSVPDTAEPTHTVDIRMVHESEILAQLVSRTNAEELQPTEEEVRELAEMAEFKARSEADRVIVRERFLKERKEQELLRLARGEVGGTQ
;
A
#
# COMPACT_ATOMS: atom_id res chain seq x y z
N MET A 1 12.25 -0.49 4.29
CA MET A 1 11.57 0.71 3.73
C MET A 1 11.12 1.59 4.88
N GLU A 2 11.31 2.89 4.76
CA GLU A 2 10.99 3.89 5.79
C GLU A 2 10.14 5.01 5.18
N PHE A 3 9.00 5.36 5.80
CA PHE A 3 8.13 6.46 5.35
C PHE A 3 7.10 6.86 6.43
N ASN A 4 6.40 7.98 6.25
CA ASN A 4 5.39 8.44 7.19
C ASN A 4 4.14 7.55 7.22
N LYS A 5 3.50 7.43 8.39
CA LYS A 5 2.18 6.82 8.54
C LYS A 5 1.09 7.48 7.68
N HIS A 6 1.12 8.81 7.57
CA HIS A 6 0.20 9.67 6.83
C HIS A 6 0.73 9.97 5.42
N ILE A 7 -0.14 10.46 4.54
CA ILE A 7 0.19 10.76 3.13
C ILE A 7 0.81 12.14 2.93
N ASN A 8 0.74 13.00 3.94
CA ASN A 8 1.23 14.38 3.89
C ASN A 8 2.75 14.39 3.71
N GLY A 9 3.29 15.39 3.01
CA GLY A 9 4.74 15.56 2.85
C GLY A 9 5.39 14.73 1.74
N GLY A 10 4.60 14.12 0.86
CA GLY A 10 5.10 13.36 -0.30
C GLY A 10 5.21 11.86 -0.09
N HIS A 11 4.55 11.31 0.93
CA HIS A 11 4.63 9.89 1.32
C HIS A 11 3.56 9.00 0.64
N ARG A 12 2.73 9.57 -0.25
CA ARG A 12 1.64 8.84 -0.94
C ARG A 12 2.16 7.66 -1.76
N GLY A 13 3.19 7.87 -2.58
CA GLY A 13 3.73 6.82 -3.44
C GLY A 13 4.35 5.68 -2.64
N ALA A 14 5.13 5.99 -1.61
CA ALA A 14 5.66 5.01 -0.65
C ALA A 14 4.56 4.13 -0.04
N ARG A 15 3.44 4.73 0.39
CA ARG A 15 2.29 3.99 0.94
C ARG A 15 1.63 3.09 -0.11
N LYS A 16 1.47 3.58 -1.35
CA LYS A 16 0.89 2.83 -2.46
C LYS A 16 1.77 1.65 -2.85
N PHE A 17 3.07 1.89 -3.01
CA PHE A 17 4.07 0.87 -3.26
C PHE A 17 4.04 -0.22 -2.18
N TRP A 18 3.96 0.15 -0.90
CA TRP A 18 3.83 -0.82 0.19
C TRP A 18 2.55 -1.66 0.14
N ARG A 19 1.40 -1.05 -0.17
CA ARG A 19 0.12 -1.76 -0.12
C ARG A 19 -0.18 -2.58 -1.38
N GLU A 20 0.34 -2.17 -2.53
CA GLU A 20 -0.05 -2.73 -3.82
C GLU A 20 1.09 -3.53 -4.47
N MET A 21 2.33 -3.05 -4.41
CA MET A 21 3.46 -3.65 -5.11
C MET A 21 4.25 -4.63 -4.23
N LEU A 22 4.58 -4.26 -2.99
CA LEU A 22 5.37 -5.12 -2.08
C LEU A 22 4.72 -6.49 -1.81
N PRO A 23 3.40 -6.62 -1.61
CA PRO A 23 2.77 -7.93 -1.39
C PRO A 23 2.93 -8.86 -2.60
N ARG A 24 2.84 -8.32 -3.83
CA ARG A 24 3.05 -9.07 -5.07
C ARG A 24 4.49 -9.58 -5.16
N ILE A 25 5.46 -8.72 -4.85
CA ILE A 25 6.89 -9.08 -4.83
C ILE A 25 7.16 -10.18 -3.78
N LYS A 26 6.57 -10.07 -2.59
CA LYS A 26 6.73 -11.05 -1.50
C LYS A 26 6.10 -12.39 -1.82
N TYR A 27 4.95 -12.39 -2.50
CA TYR A 27 4.29 -13.62 -2.94
C TYR A 27 5.20 -14.45 -3.85
N ARG A 28 5.89 -13.79 -4.79
CA ARG A 28 6.82 -14.47 -5.70
C ARG A 28 8.17 -14.80 -5.06
N ASN A 29 8.61 -13.97 -4.12
CA ASN A 29 9.90 -14.08 -3.44
C ASN A 29 9.71 -14.26 -1.92
N PRO A 30 9.16 -15.41 -1.45
CA PRO A 30 8.86 -15.60 -0.04
C PRO A 30 10.12 -15.61 0.84
N ALA A 31 11.28 -15.99 0.29
CA ALA A 31 12.55 -16.03 1.00
C ALA A 31 13.11 -14.62 1.33
N VAL A 32 12.74 -13.58 0.58
CA VAL A 32 13.26 -12.22 0.79
C VAL A 32 12.59 -11.60 2.02
N SER A 33 13.37 -11.22 3.02
CA SER A 33 12.88 -10.49 4.19
C SER A 33 12.58 -9.04 3.81
N ILE A 34 11.40 -8.55 4.19
CA ILE A 34 10.96 -7.18 3.93
C ILE A 34 10.56 -6.55 5.26
N THR A 35 11.22 -5.45 5.63
CA THR A 35 10.95 -4.72 6.86
C THR A 35 10.46 -3.31 6.54
N ILE A 36 9.41 -2.88 7.25
CA ILE A 36 8.78 -1.58 7.11
C ILE A 36 8.90 -0.83 8.44
N ASN A 37 9.52 0.34 8.40
CA ASN A 37 9.57 1.29 9.51
C ASN A 37 8.68 2.48 9.17
N ARG A 38 7.80 2.88 10.09
CA ARG A 38 6.87 4.00 9.86
C ARG A 38 6.92 5.01 11.00
N HIS A 39 7.24 6.25 10.67
CA HIS A 39 7.26 7.38 11.60
C HIS A 39 6.02 8.27 11.43
N SER A 40 5.82 9.22 12.35
CA SER A 40 4.70 10.18 12.29
C SER A 40 5.12 11.55 11.71
N ASP A 41 6.42 11.84 11.60
CA ASP A 41 6.93 13.14 11.14
C ASP A 41 6.71 13.35 9.62
N PRO A 42 5.92 14.37 9.17
CA PRO A 42 5.66 14.63 7.75
C PRO A 42 6.90 15.08 6.96
N ALA A 43 7.87 15.69 7.63
CA ALA A 43 9.12 16.11 7.01
C ALA A 43 10.19 15.01 6.99
N GLY A 44 9.94 13.90 7.70
CA GLY A 44 10.87 12.79 7.83
C GLY A 44 11.18 12.07 6.51
N PRO A 45 12.23 11.25 6.50
CA PRO A 45 12.76 10.61 5.29
C PRO A 45 11.77 9.60 4.70
N ALA A 46 11.77 9.49 3.38
CA ALA A 46 11.04 8.46 2.66
C ALA A 46 12.04 7.68 1.81
N ASN A 47 12.61 6.60 2.36
CA ASN A 47 13.71 5.86 1.75
C ASN A 47 13.41 4.38 1.59
N LEU A 48 13.84 3.82 0.47
CA LEU A 48 13.91 2.39 0.22
C LEU A 48 15.37 1.92 0.31
N TYR A 49 15.64 1.11 1.31
CA TYR A 49 16.93 0.46 1.53
C TYR A 49 16.90 -0.96 0.94
N ILE A 50 17.88 -1.26 0.08
CA ILE A 50 18.03 -2.55 -0.60
C ILE A 50 19.38 -3.15 -0.21
N TYR A 51 19.35 -4.40 0.24
CA TYR A 51 20.53 -5.17 0.63
C TYR A 51 20.71 -6.31 -0.37
N THR A 52 21.84 -6.36 -1.06
CA THR A 52 22.18 -7.47 -1.95
C THR A 52 23.50 -8.10 -1.52
N SER A 53 23.60 -9.42 -1.61
CA SER A 53 24.86 -10.12 -1.40
C SER A 53 25.76 -9.87 -2.61
N SER A 54 26.67 -8.88 -2.49
CA SER A 54 27.72 -8.73 -3.48
C SER A 54 28.56 -10.02 -3.54
N PRO A 55 28.89 -10.56 -4.73
CA PRO A 55 29.76 -11.73 -4.85
C PRO A 55 31.18 -11.47 -4.29
N LYS A 56 31.51 -10.22 -3.95
CA LYS A 56 32.80 -9.84 -3.38
C LYS A 56 32.88 -9.97 -1.85
N SER A 57 31.78 -10.29 -1.17
CA SER A 57 31.75 -10.46 0.29
C SER A 57 31.14 -11.81 0.68
N LYS A 58 31.82 -12.91 0.31
CA LYS A 58 31.58 -14.20 0.96
C LYS A 58 32.40 -14.25 2.24
N SER A 59 31.84 -13.75 3.32
CA SER A 59 32.25 -14.15 4.67
C SER A 59 31.01 -14.39 5.52
N THR A 60 30.79 -15.69 5.77
CA THR A 60 30.16 -16.26 6.98
C THR A 60 28.64 -16.15 7.10
N THR A 61 27.98 -17.23 6.65
CA THR A 61 26.95 -17.99 7.37
C THR A 61 26.43 -17.39 8.68
N THR A 62 25.12 -17.13 8.77
CA THR A 62 24.19 -17.91 9.63
C THR A 62 22.77 -17.46 9.34
N ALA A 63 21.94 -18.42 8.94
CA ALA A 63 20.49 -18.27 8.95
C ALA A 63 20.02 -18.01 10.37
N SER A 64 19.50 -16.82 10.65
CA SER A 64 18.63 -16.60 11.80
C SER A 64 17.37 -15.91 11.31
N SER A 65 16.35 -16.74 11.09
CA SER A 65 14.96 -16.33 10.92
C SER A 65 14.48 -15.69 12.23
N THR A 66 14.68 -14.39 12.38
CA THR A 66 13.94 -13.59 13.37
C THR A 66 12.91 -12.76 12.62
N SER A 67 11.68 -13.23 12.66
CA SER A 67 10.49 -12.48 12.27
C SER A 67 10.29 -11.33 13.26
N THR A 68 10.79 -10.14 12.92
CA THR A 68 10.61 -8.94 13.75
C THR A 68 9.38 -8.17 13.27
N SER A 69 8.48 -7.95 14.23
CA SER A 69 7.18 -7.31 14.13
C SER A 69 7.23 -5.86 13.65
N THR A 70 6.24 -5.48 12.84
CA THR A 70 5.95 -4.11 12.40
C THR A 70 5.77 -3.19 13.61
N SER A 71 6.75 -2.32 13.92
CA SER A 71 6.65 -1.36 15.01
C SER A 71 5.86 -0.12 14.56
N THR A 72 4.95 0.37 15.41
CA THR A 72 4.15 1.59 15.17
C THR A 72 4.49 2.71 16.14
N SER A 73 5.65 2.68 16.80
CA SER A 73 6.04 3.67 17.80
C SER A 73 7.32 4.41 17.41
N ALA A 74 7.26 5.73 17.52
CA ALA A 74 8.24 6.68 17.03
C ALA A 74 9.49 6.70 17.93
N SER A 75 10.44 5.78 17.72
CA SER A 75 11.85 5.89 18.18
C SER A 75 12.66 4.62 17.86
N SER A 76 12.55 4.06 16.67
CA SER A 76 13.49 3.02 16.24
C SER A 76 14.17 3.46 14.95
N SER A 77 15.48 3.72 15.03
CA SER A 77 16.35 3.59 13.86
C SER A 77 16.03 2.25 13.19
N PRO A 78 16.09 2.16 11.85
CA PRO A 78 15.84 0.90 11.17
C PRO A 78 16.71 -0.18 11.80
N SER A 79 16.11 -1.19 12.42
CA SER A 79 16.83 -2.39 12.86
C SER A 79 17.16 -3.18 11.59
N VAL A 80 18.26 -2.77 10.96
CA VAL A 80 19.01 -3.46 9.92
C VAL A 80 19.57 -4.76 10.52
N PRO A 81 19.75 -5.86 9.77
CA PRO A 81 20.65 -6.92 10.22
C PRO A 81 22.00 -6.28 10.56
N ASP A 82 22.44 -6.45 11.82
CA ASP A 82 23.66 -5.91 12.42
C ASP A 82 24.70 -5.33 11.43
N THR A 83 24.89 -4.00 11.48
CA THR A 83 26.09 -3.29 10.98
C THR A 83 26.35 -3.30 9.46
N ALA A 84 25.46 -3.80 8.60
CA ALA A 84 25.66 -3.71 7.15
C ALA A 84 25.09 -2.41 6.56
N GLU A 85 25.93 -1.60 5.89
CA GLU A 85 25.46 -0.47 5.10
C GLU A 85 24.56 -0.96 3.94
N PRO A 86 23.44 -0.27 3.65
CA PRO A 86 22.56 -0.65 2.55
C PRO A 86 23.28 -0.54 1.20
N THR A 87 23.21 -1.60 0.39
CA THR A 87 23.85 -1.62 -0.93
C THR A 87 23.31 -0.54 -1.85
N HIS A 88 22.00 -0.30 -1.79
CA HIS A 88 21.36 0.81 -2.48
C HIS A 88 20.35 1.50 -1.55
N THR A 89 20.41 2.83 -1.56
CA THR A 89 19.41 3.70 -0.92
C THR A 89 18.73 4.52 -2.01
N VAL A 90 17.41 4.46 -2.04
CA VAL A 90 16.59 5.15 -3.03
C VAL A 90 15.62 6.09 -2.29
N ASP A 91 15.68 7.38 -2.60
CA ASP A 91 14.69 8.34 -2.13
C ASP A 91 13.38 8.14 -2.91
N ILE A 92 12.31 7.94 -2.17
CA ILE A 92 10.97 7.65 -2.69
C ILE A 92 9.96 8.74 -2.29
N ARG A 93 10.45 9.88 -1.82
CA ARG A 93 9.62 11.04 -1.46
C ARG A 93 9.13 11.76 -2.72
N MET A 94 7.84 12.07 -2.78
CA MET A 94 7.18 12.68 -3.95
C MET A 94 7.25 11.82 -5.24
N VAL A 95 7.67 10.56 -5.13
CA VAL A 95 7.77 9.63 -6.27
C VAL A 95 6.47 8.82 -6.40
N HIS A 96 6.06 8.49 -7.62
CA HIS A 96 4.90 7.62 -7.88
C HIS A 96 5.27 6.13 -7.69
N GLU A 97 4.32 5.28 -7.30
CA GLU A 97 4.58 3.85 -7.03
C GLU A 97 5.19 3.08 -8.21
N SER A 98 4.82 3.43 -9.44
CA SER A 98 5.36 2.81 -10.67
C SER A 98 6.83 3.18 -10.89
N GLU A 99 7.21 4.41 -10.56
CA GLU A 99 8.59 4.87 -10.68
C GLU A 99 9.46 4.27 -9.57
N ILE A 100 8.93 4.12 -8.35
CA ILE A 100 9.60 3.38 -7.27
C ILE A 100 9.88 1.93 -7.70
N LEU A 101 8.92 1.28 -8.37
CA LEU A 101 9.12 -0.07 -8.91
C LEU A 101 10.22 -0.08 -9.98
N ALA A 102 10.17 0.83 -10.95
CA ALA A 102 11.16 0.91 -12.02
C ALA A 102 12.57 1.13 -11.45
N GLN A 103 12.70 2.00 -10.44
CA GLN A 103 13.97 2.22 -9.73
C GLN A 103 14.43 0.94 -9.02
N LEU A 104 13.54 0.21 -8.34
CA LEU A 104 13.88 -1.06 -7.71
C LEU A 104 14.38 -2.09 -8.76
N VAL A 105 13.62 -2.27 -9.84
CA VAL A 105 13.94 -3.20 -10.93
C VAL A 105 15.29 -2.86 -11.57
N SER A 106 15.54 -1.58 -11.85
CA SER A 106 16.81 -1.11 -12.43
C SER A 106 18.03 -1.39 -11.54
N ARG A 107 17.85 -1.40 -10.21
CA ARG A 107 18.95 -1.64 -9.25
C ARG A 107 19.17 -3.12 -8.98
N THR A 108 18.12 -3.93 -9.04
CA THR A 108 18.19 -5.37 -8.75
C THR A 108 18.30 -6.24 -10.01
N ASN A 109 18.13 -5.64 -11.20
CA ASN A 109 18.02 -6.35 -12.48
C ASN A 109 16.95 -7.45 -12.45
N ALA A 110 15.82 -7.18 -11.79
CA ALA A 110 14.71 -8.11 -11.71
C ALA A 110 13.96 -8.20 -13.04
N GLU A 111 13.39 -9.37 -13.34
CA GLU A 111 12.55 -9.59 -14.51
C GLU A 111 11.07 -9.41 -14.18
N GLU A 112 10.34 -8.69 -15.03
CA GLU A 112 8.89 -8.57 -14.92
C GLU A 112 8.21 -9.81 -15.50
N LEU A 113 7.36 -10.45 -14.69
CA LEU A 113 6.56 -11.59 -15.14
C LEU A 113 5.31 -11.11 -15.85
N GLN A 114 5.06 -11.66 -17.03
CA GLN A 114 3.79 -11.47 -17.72
C GLN A 114 2.70 -12.30 -17.02
N PRO A 115 1.49 -11.73 -16.85
CA PRO A 115 0.34 -12.50 -16.37
C PRO A 115 0.06 -13.69 -17.28
N THR A 116 -0.40 -14.80 -16.70
CA THR A 116 -0.84 -15.96 -17.50
C THR A 116 -2.20 -15.67 -18.15
N GLU A 117 -2.56 -16.44 -19.19
CA GLU A 117 -3.84 -16.27 -19.88
C GLU A 117 -5.06 -16.46 -18.95
N GLU A 118 -4.95 -17.39 -18.00
CA GLU A 118 -5.96 -17.63 -16.97
C GLU A 118 -6.12 -16.40 -16.06
N GLU A 119 -5.02 -15.82 -15.58
CA GLU A 119 -5.03 -14.61 -14.75
C GLU A 119 -5.64 -13.41 -15.50
N VAL A 120 -5.34 -13.25 -16.79
CA VAL A 120 -5.91 -12.19 -17.63
C VAL A 120 -7.43 -12.34 -17.73
N ARG A 121 -7.92 -13.57 -17.88
CA ARG A 121 -9.36 -13.86 -17.92
C ARG A 121 -10.02 -13.55 -16.58
N GLU A 122 -9.44 -13.97 -15.46
CA GLU A 122 -9.95 -13.64 -14.13
C GLU A 122 -10.00 -12.12 -13.88
N LEU A 123 -8.98 -11.39 -14.33
CA LEU A 123 -8.94 -9.93 -14.30
C LEU A 123 -10.08 -9.29 -15.08
N ALA A 124 -10.40 -9.81 -16.27
CA ALA A 124 -11.52 -9.35 -17.08
C ALA A 124 -12.86 -9.62 -16.39
N GLU A 125 -13.08 -10.84 -15.88
CA GLU A 125 -14.30 -11.23 -15.16
C GLU A 125 -14.52 -10.35 -13.91
N MET A 126 -13.44 -10.09 -13.14
CA MET A 126 -13.49 -9.17 -12.00
C MET A 126 -13.81 -7.72 -12.41
N ALA A 127 -13.30 -7.25 -13.56
CA ALA A 127 -13.58 -5.90 -14.05
C ALA A 127 -15.05 -5.74 -14.45
N GLU A 128 -15.61 -6.72 -15.15
CA GLU A 128 -17.03 -6.75 -15.51
C GLU A 128 -17.94 -6.82 -14.27
N PHE A 129 -17.56 -7.60 -13.26
CA PHE A 129 -18.29 -7.68 -12.00
C PHE A 129 -18.29 -6.33 -11.25
N LYS A 130 -17.15 -5.62 -11.22
CA LYS A 130 -17.05 -4.29 -10.60
C LYS A 130 -17.93 -3.27 -11.32
N ALA A 131 -17.92 -3.26 -12.65
CA ALA A 131 -18.74 -2.33 -13.44
C ALA A 131 -20.24 -2.53 -13.16
N ARG A 132 -20.71 -3.79 -13.11
CA ARG A 132 -22.09 -4.12 -12.73
C ARG A 132 -22.41 -3.69 -11.30
N SER A 133 -21.52 -4.00 -10.36
CA SER A 133 -21.70 -3.65 -8.94
C SER A 133 -21.76 -2.14 -8.69
N GLU A 134 -21.05 -1.32 -9.48
CA GLU A 134 -21.09 0.14 -9.40
C GLU A 134 -22.42 0.69 -9.90
N ALA A 135 -22.94 0.17 -11.02
CA ALA A 135 -24.26 0.53 -11.52
C ALA A 135 -25.36 0.22 -10.48
N ASP A 136 -25.33 -0.99 -9.90
CA ASP A 136 -26.28 -1.40 -8.86
C ASP A 136 -26.20 -0.50 -7.63
N ARG A 137 -24.97 -0.15 -7.21
CA ARG A 137 -24.74 0.76 -6.07
C ARG A 137 -25.35 2.14 -6.31
N VAL A 138 -25.33 2.66 -7.54
CA VAL A 138 -25.95 3.94 -7.88
C VAL A 138 -27.47 3.83 -7.81
N ILE A 139 -28.07 2.81 -8.42
CA ILE A 139 -29.53 2.60 -8.42
C ILE A 139 -30.07 2.49 -7.00
N VAL A 140 -29.43 1.67 -6.16
CA VAL A 140 -29.83 1.47 -4.76
C VAL A 140 -29.71 2.77 -3.97
N ARG A 141 -28.63 3.55 -4.19
CA ARG A 141 -28.45 4.84 -3.53
C ARG A 141 -29.54 5.83 -3.90
N GLU A 142 -29.90 5.92 -5.18
CA GLU A 142 -30.96 6.81 -5.65
C GLU A 142 -32.32 6.45 -5.06
N ARG A 143 -32.64 5.16 -5.00
CA ARG A 143 -33.85 4.66 -4.34
C ARG A 143 -33.92 5.10 -2.88
N PHE A 144 -32.86 4.86 -2.10
CA PHE A 144 -32.83 5.26 -0.69
C PHE A 144 -32.91 6.77 -0.49
N LEU A 145 -32.28 7.56 -1.37
CA LEU A 145 -32.38 9.02 -1.32
C LEU A 145 -33.80 9.50 -1.62
N LYS A 146 -34.50 8.87 -2.58
CA LYS A 146 -35.89 9.20 -2.90
C LYS A 146 -36.83 8.85 -1.75
N GLU A 147 -36.71 7.64 -1.20
CA GLU A 147 -37.50 7.21 -0.03
C GLU A 147 -37.26 8.14 1.17
N ARG A 148 -36.01 8.54 1.43
CA ARG A 148 -35.69 9.49 2.51
C ARG A 148 -36.32 10.87 2.29
N LYS A 149 -36.29 11.40 1.06
CA LYS A 149 -36.91 12.69 0.70
C LYS A 149 -38.43 12.63 0.83
N GLU A 150 -39.05 11.55 0.37
CA GLU A 150 -40.50 11.35 0.51
C GLU A 150 -40.91 11.26 1.97
N GLN A 151 -40.16 10.53 2.80
CA GLN A 151 -40.41 10.47 4.25
C GLN A 151 -40.25 11.83 4.94
N GLU A 152 -39.25 12.62 4.58
CA GLU A 152 -39.04 13.96 5.12
C GLU A 152 -40.18 14.91 4.72
N LEU A 153 -40.62 14.86 3.46
CA LEU A 153 -41.74 15.66 2.96
C LEU A 153 -43.07 15.26 3.62
N LEU A 154 -43.30 13.96 3.83
CA LEU A 154 -44.46 13.46 4.57
C LEU A 154 -44.42 13.87 6.05
N ARG A 155 -43.26 13.88 6.69
CA ARG A 155 -43.09 14.38 8.07
C ARG A 155 -43.40 15.86 8.20
N LEU A 156 -42.93 16.68 7.26
CA LEU A 156 -43.27 18.10 7.18
C LEU A 156 -44.78 18.30 6.99
N ALA A 157 -45.40 17.54 6.08
CA ALA A 157 -46.84 17.61 5.82
C ALA A 157 -47.70 17.12 7.00
N ARG A 158 -47.21 16.15 7.80
CA ARG A 158 -47.87 15.67 9.03
C ARG A 158 -47.76 16.66 10.19
N GLY A 159 -47.00 17.75 10.05
CA GLY A 159 -46.85 18.79 11.09
C GLY A 159 -45.94 18.38 12.25
N GLU A 160 -45.17 17.30 12.10
CA GLU A 160 -44.35 16.69 13.17
C GLU A 160 -43.09 17.52 13.50
N VAL A 161 -42.88 18.65 12.82
CA VAL A 161 -41.72 19.56 13.01
C VAL A 161 -42.06 20.77 13.91
N GLY A 162 -43.27 20.82 14.49
CA GLY A 162 -43.73 21.93 15.36
C GLY A 162 -44.15 21.56 16.77
N GLY A 163 -43.71 20.41 17.31
CA GLY A 163 -44.19 19.86 18.58
C GLY A 163 -43.12 19.73 19.67
N THR A 164 -42.30 20.76 19.90
CA THR A 164 -41.52 20.92 21.13
C THR A 164 -41.88 22.26 21.76
N GLN A 165 -42.84 22.23 22.68
CA GLN A 165 -42.92 23.15 23.82
C GLN A 165 -42.38 22.41 25.05
#